data_AF-A0A1W9SJZ6-F1
#
_entry.id   AF-A0A1W9SJZ6-F1
#
_cell.length_a   1.000
_cell.length_b   1.000
_cell.length_c   1.000
_cell.angle_alpha   90.00
_cell.angle_beta   90.00
_cell.angle_gamma   90.00
#
_symmetry.space_group_name_H-M   'P 1'
#
loop_
_entity.id
_entity.type
_entity.pdbx_description
1 polymer ?
#
loop_
_entity_poly.entity_id
_entity_poly.type
_entity_poly.pdbx_seq_one_letter_code
_entity_poly.pdbx_strand_id
1 'polypeptide(L)'
;YIYYKKHPTRKHGVEFDKYYRTEYQVNKKRVAINFGWLSEGWKQHKCLSLLEKYKKNAKNGKRPISLKDEKELAKEKEAEKERLNSQQHKDTITIHNYFYNVYYPLIQKQKAIKTYQREESLFRIWIDSCIGDMPFKKISKADIDGIFYNVT
;
A
#
# COMPACT_ATOMS: atom_id res chain seq x y z
N TYR A 1 -1.49 7.02 -34.52
CA TYR A 1 -0.74 5.90 -35.12
C TYR A 1 0.32 5.43 -34.14
N ILE A 2 0.73 4.17 -34.24
CA ILE A 2 1.82 3.60 -33.45
C ILE A 2 3.05 3.55 -34.35
N TYR A 3 4.15 4.15 -33.89
CA TYR A 3 5.44 4.06 -34.56
C TYR A 3 6.23 2.89 -33.97
N TYR A 4 7.07 2.27 -34.80
CA TYR A 4 8.02 1.28 -34.30
C TYR A 4 9.42 1.51 -34.85
N LYS A 5 10.44 1.11 -34.08
CA LYS A 5 11.84 1.02 -34.51
C LYS A 5 12.31 -0.42 -34.37
N LYS A 6 12.91 -0.99 -35.42
CA LYS A 6 13.52 -2.32 -35.36
C LYS A 6 14.85 -2.25 -34.60
N HIS A 7 15.13 -3.27 -33.78
CA HIS A 7 16.46 -3.43 -33.19
C HIS A 7 17.47 -3.77 -34.29
N PRO A 8 18.70 -3.22 -34.28
CA PRO A 8 19.69 -3.49 -35.32
C PRO A 8 20.05 -4.98 -35.47
N THR A 9 20.18 -5.70 -34.35
CA THR A 9 20.68 -7.08 -34.32
C THR A 9 19.76 -8.09 -33.62
N ARG A 10 18.82 -7.64 -32.79
CA ARG A 10 18.03 -8.51 -31.91
C ARG A 10 16.80 -9.00 -32.68
N LYS A 11 16.58 -10.31 -32.68
CA LYS A 11 15.40 -10.95 -33.24
C LYS A 11 14.45 -11.41 -32.14
N HIS A 12 13.17 -11.44 -32.46
CA HIS A 12 12.12 -12.03 -31.64
C HIS A 12 11.25 -12.91 -32.54
N GLY A 13 11.51 -14.22 -32.51
CA GLY A 13 11.02 -15.14 -33.54
C GLY A 13 11.74 -14.92 -34.86
N VAL A 14 10.99 -14.90 -35.97
CA VAL A 14 11.54 -14.73 -37.32
C VAL A 14 11.89 -13.27 -37.62
N GLU A 15 11.15 -12.33 -37.03
CA GLU A 15 11.32 -10.89 -37.27
C GLU A 15 12.34 -10.26 -36.33
N PHE A 16 12.89 -9.12 -36.75
CA PHE A 16 13.61 -8.23 -35.83
C PHE A 16 12.67 -7.70 -34.75
N ASP A 17 13.22 -7.54 -33.56
CA ASP A 17 12.47 -7.01 -32.43
C ASP A 17 12.08 -5.54 -32.67
N LYS A 18 10.85 -5.17 -32.30
CA LYS A 18 10.24 -3.88 -32.61
C LYS A 18 9.97 -3.12 -31.31
N TYR A 19 10.53 -1.92 -31.19
CA TYR A 19 10.22 -0.99 -30.11
C TYR A 19 9.03 -0.11 -30.49
N TYR A 20 7.95 -0.17 -29.72
CA TYR A 20 6.73 0.60 -29.99
C TYR A 20 6.70 1.92 -29.21
N ARG A 21 6.35 3.00 -29.91
CA ARG A 21 6.10 4.32 -29.32
C ARG A 21 4.95 5.03 -30.03
N THR A 22 4.36 6.02 -29.38
CA THR A 22 3.42 6.94 -30.01
C THR A 22 3.54 8.32 -29.39
N GLU A 23 3.02 9.31 -30.11
CA GLU A 23 2.91 10.67 -29.66
C GLU A 23 1.56 11.23 -30.07
N TYR A 24 0.96 12.02 -29.19
CA TYR A 24 -0.28 12.72 -29.48
C TYR A 24 -0.35 14.03 -28.68
N GLN A 25 -1.26 14.93 -29.05
CA GLN A 25 -1.41 16.21 -28.37
C GLN A 25 -2.61 16.18 -27.41
N VAL A 26 -2.40 16.71 -26.21
CA VAL A 26 -3.43 16.97 -25.20
C VAL A 26 -3.25 18.41 -24.74
N ASN A 27 -4.29 19.25 -24.85
CA ASN A 27 -4.25 20.66 -24.43
C ASN A 27 -3.04 21.43 -24.97
N LYS A 28 -2.74 21.29 -26.27
CA LYS A 28 -1.59 21.87 -26.97
C LYS A 28 -0.21 21.40 -26.48
N LYS A 29 -0.14 20.41 -25.57
CA LYS A 29 1.10 19.78 -25.13
C LYS A 29 1.27 18.41 -25.79
N ARG A 30 2.48 18.09 -26.24
CA ARG A 30 2.80 16.76 -26.77
C ARG A 30 2.98 15.78 -25.61
N VAL A 31 2.30 14.63 -25.71
CA VAL A 31 2.42 13.50 -24.81
C VAL A 31 3.06 12.36 -25.60
N ALA A 32 4.30 12.03 -25.26
CA ALA A 32 5.01 10.87 -25.79
C ALA A 32 4.74 9.65 -24.90
N ILE A 33 4.36 8.53 -25.52
CA ILE A 33 4.17 7.25 -24.84
C ILE A 33 5.15 6.25 -25.45
N ASN A 34 6.04 5.79 -24.59
CA ASN A 34 7.02 4.75 -24.89
C ASN A 34 6.50 3.44 -24.30
N PHE A 35 6.11 2.48 -25.15
CA PHE A 35 5.52 1.23 -24.68
C PHE A 35 6.62 0.24 -24.26
N GLY A 36 7.47 -0.14 -25.21
CA GLY A 36 8.51 -1.14 -24.99
C GLY A 36 8.73 -2.01 -26.22
N TRP A 37 9.49 -3.08 -26.02
CA TRP A 37 9.88 -4.00 -27.09
C TRP A 37 8.85 -5.11 -27.30
N LEU A 38 8.80 -5.64 -28.53
CA LEU A 38 8.00 -6.83 -28.84
C LEU A 38 8.45 -8.02 -27.99
N SER A 39 9.75 -8.17 -27.76
CA SER A 39 10.30 -9.19 -26.86
C SER A 39 9.81 -9.09 -25.41
N GLU A 40 9.38 -7.91 -24.96
CA GLU A 40 8.81 -7.67 -23.62
C GLU A 40 7.28 -7.92 -23.59
N GLY A 41 6.72 -8.45 -24.68
CA GLY A 41 5.29 -8.74 -24.82
C GLY A 41 4.45 -7.58 -25.34
N TRP A 42 5.06 -6.49 -25.78
CA TRP A 42 4.32 -5.38 -26.41
C TRP A 42 3.94 -5.71 -27.83
N LYS A 43 2.63 -5.68 -28.13
CA LYS A 43 2.10 -5.90 -29.48
C LYS A 43 1.45 -4.61 -29.99
N GLN A 44 1.47 -4.40 -31.30
CA GLN A 44 0.93 -3.18 -31.93
C GLN A 44 -0.55 -2.94 -31.57
N HIS A 45 -1.40 -3.97 -31.59
CA HIS A 45 -2.81 -3.84 -31.24
C HIS A 45 -3.02 -3.42 -29.77
N LYS A 46 -2.20 -3.96 -28.84
CA LYS A 46 -2.22 -3.59 -27.43
C LYS A 46 -1.84 -2.12 -27.25
N CYS A 47 -0.82 -1.66 -27.96
CA CYS A 47 -0.39 -0.26 -27.96
C CYS A 47 -1.50 0.68 -28.49
N LEU A 48 -2.20 0.26 -29.55
CA LEU A 48 -3.30 1.03 -30.13
C LEU A 48 -4.48 1.14 -29.16
N SER A 49 -4.90 0.03 -28.56
CA SER A 49 -6.00 0.02 -27.57
C SER A 49 -5.70 0.92 -26.38
N LEU A 50 -4.46 0.91 -25.87
CA LEU A 50 -4.03 1.83 -24.81
C LEU A 50 -4.04 3.29 -25.27
N LEU A 51 -3.58 3.57 -26.48
CA LEU A 51 -3.63 4.93 -27.04
C LEU A 51 -5.08 5.46 -27.12
N GLU A 52 -6.04 4.62 -27.54
CA GLU A 52 -7.46 4.99 -27.59
C GLU A 52 -8.02 5.27 -26.20
N LYS A 53 -7.71 4.41 -25.21
CA LYS A 53 -8.04 4.62 -23.80
C LYS A 53 -7.50 5.96 -23.31
N TYR A 54 -6.23 6.25 -23.55
CA TYR A 54 -5.59 7.50 -23.12
C TYR A 54 -6.16 8.74 -23.81
N LYS A 55 -6.47 8.67 -25.10
CA LYS A 55 -7.16 9.76 -25.81
C LYS A 55 -8.56 10.02 -25.25
N LYS A 56 -9.32 8.97 -24.94
CA LYS A 56 -10.65 9.09 -24.33
C LYS A 56 -10.55 9.73 -22.93
N ASN A 57 -9.58 9.30 -22.14
CA ASN A 57 -9.31 9.88 -20.82
C ASN A 57 -8.93 11.36 -20.94
N ALA A 58 -8.02 11.71 -21.85
CA ALA A 58 -7.61 13.08 -22.12
C ALA A 58 -8.79 13.98 -22.55
N LYS A 59 -9.66 13.48 -23.45
CA LYS A 59 -10.87 14.21 -23.87
C LYS A 59 -11.83 14.47 -22.71
N ASN A 60 -11.92 13.55 -21.77
CA ASN A 60 -12.79 13.64 -20.60
C ASN A 60 -12.12 14.35 -19.40
N GLY A 61 -10.88 14.85 -19.54
CA GLY A 61 -10.12 15.45 -18.44
C GLY A 61 -9.75 14.46 -17.31
N LYS A 62 -9.74 13.15 -17.59
CA LYS A 62 -9.44 12.09 -16.61
C LYS A 62 -8.01 11.58 -16.77
N ARG A 63 -7.37 11.15 -15.68
CA ARG A 63 -6.13 10.37 -15.68
C ARG A 63 -6.46 8.86 -15.62
N PRO A 64 -5.59 7.96 -16.13
CA PRO A 64 -4.28 8.23 -16.76
C PRO A 64 -4.39 8.60 -18.24
N ILE A 65 -3.49 9.47 -18.71
CA ILE A 65 -3.33 9.83 -20.14
C ILE A 65 -2.02 9.27 -20.75
N SER A 66 -1.25 8.54 -19.95
CA SER A 66 0.02 7.92 -20.36
C SER A 66 0.33 6.72 -19.45
N LEU A 67 1.31 5.89 -19.85
CA LEU A 67 1.83 4.82 -18.99
C LEU A 67 2.52 5.36 -17.73
N LYS A 68 3.13 6.55 -17.82
CA LYS A 68 3.74 7.22 -16.66
C LYS A 68 2.66 7.60 -15.65
N ASP A 69 1.57 8.19 -16.12
CA ASP A 69 0.42 8.54 -15.30
C ASP A 69 -0.20 7.30 -14.63
N GLU A 70 -0.26 6.17 -15.34
CA GLU A 70 -0.78 4.92 -14.78
C GLU A 70 0.09 4.42 -13.63
N LYS A 71 1.42 4.49 -13.77
CA LYS A 71 2.36 4.15 -12.69
C LYS A 71 2.26 5.12 -11.51
N GLU A 72 2.15 6.41 -11.76
CA GLU A 72 1.98 7.41 -10.71
C GLU A 72 0.68 7.20 -9.93
N LEU A 73 -0.43 6.96 -10.64
CA LEU A 73 -1.72 6.69 -10.01
C LEU A 73 -1.71 5.37 -9.22
N ALA A 74 -1.02 4.35 -9.71
CA ALA A 74 -0.84 3.10 -8.97
C ALA A 74 -0.06 3.33 -7.67
N LYS A 75 1.05 4.09 -7.74
CA LYS A 75 1.86 4.43 -6.56
C LYS A 75 1.09 5.28 -5.55
N GLU A 76 0.28 6.22 -6.02
CA GLU A 76 -0.58 7.04 -5.17
C GLU A 76 -1.62 6.20 -4.43
N LYS A 77 -2.30 5.29 -5.15
CA LYS A 77 -3.24 4.34 -4.54
C LYS A 77 -2.58 3.39 -3.55
N GLU A 78 -1.38 2.93 -3.86
CA GLU A 78 -0.62 2.06 -2.96
C GLU A 78 -0.21 2.81 -1.69
N ALA A 79 0.31 4.04 -1.82
CA ALA A 79 0.63 4.88 -0.67
C ALA A 79 -0.61 5.24 0.17
N GLU A 80 -1.76 5.49 -0.46
CA GLU A 80 -3.02 5.73 0.25
C GLU A 80 -3.49 4.48 0.99
N LYS A 81 -3.40 3.31 0.35
CA LYS A 81 -3.70 2.02 0.99
C LYS A 81 -2.77 1.73 2.16
N GLU A 82 -1.48 1.99 2.02
CA GLU A 82 -0.51 1.83 3.12
C GLU A 82 -0.81 2.79 4.28
N ARG A 83 -1.18 4.04 4.00
CA ARG A 83 -1.62 5.00 5.03
C ARG A 83 -2.88 4.52 5.73
N LEU A 84 -3.88 4.06 4.98
CA LEU A 84 -5.13 3.56 5.53
C LEU A 84 -4.90 2.30 6.37
N ASN A 85 -4.12 1.35 5.87
CA ASN A 85 -3.73 0.15 6.60
C ASN A 85 -2.96 0.50 7.86
N SER A 86 -1.98 1.42 7.78
CA SER A 86 -1.23 1.87 8.96
C SER A 86 -2.12 2.54 10.00
N GLN A 87 -3.13 3.30 9.56
CA GLN A 87 -4.11 3.91 10.45
C GLN A 87 -5.04 2.85 11.07
N GLN A 88 -5.50 1.88 10.28
CA GLN A 88 -6.32 0.76 10.77
C GLN A 88 -5.54 -0.11 11.76
N HIS A 89 -4.27 -0.40 11.49
CA HIS A 89 -3.41 -1.12 12.42
C HIS A 89 -3.26 -0.35 13.72
N LYS A 90 -2.94 0.95 13.70
CA LYS A 90 -2.88 1.78 14.92
C LYS A 90 -4.21 1.83 15.67
N ASP A 91 -5.32 1.88 14.94
CA ASP A 91 -6.67 1.93 15.49
C ASP A 91 -7.18 0.55 15.97
N THR A 92 -6.45 -0.55 15.67
CA THR A 92 -6.79 -1.93 16.05
C THR A 92 -5.78 -2.55 17.02
N ILE A 93 -4.64 -1.91 17.29
CA ILE A 93 -3.73 -2.41 18.33
C ILE A 93 -4.49 -2.38 19.66
N THR A 94 -4.73 -3.57 20.19
CA THR A 94 -5.35 -3.78 21.49
C THR A 94 -4.32 -3.65 22.61
N ILE A 95 -4.79 -3.39 23.83
CA ILE A 95 -3.89 -3.34 24.99
C ILE A 95 -3.18 -4.68 25.18
N HIS A 96 -3.90 -5.80 25.04
CA HIS A 96 -3.32 -7.15 25.11
C HIS A 96 -2.12 -7.30 24.18
N ASN A 97 -2.32 -6.99 22.90
CA ASN A 97 -1.31 -7.16 21.87
C ASN A 97 -0.07 -6.28 22.12
N TYR A 98 -0.27 -5.04 22.56
CA TYR A 98 0.84 -4.15 22.91
C TYR A 98 1.59 -4.63 24.15
N PHE A 99 0.88 -5.08 25.18
CA PHE A 99 1.50 -5.53 26.41
C PHE A 99 2.42 -6.73 26.13
N TYR A 100 1.93 -7.79 25.49
CA TYR A 100 2.73 -9.00 25.28
C TYR A 100 3.80 -8.87 24.19
N ASN A 101 3.57 -8.09 23.12
CA ASN A 101 4.51 -8.01 22.00
C ASN A 101 5.50 -6.84 22.07
N VAL A 102 5.22 -5.79 22.86
CA VAL A 102 6.08 -4.59 22.94
C VAL A 102 6.59 -4.36 24.35
N TYR A 103 5.68 -4.22 25.32
CA TYR A 103 6.05 -3.81 26.69
C TYR A 103 6.71 -4.95 27.48
N TYR A 104 6.11 -6.15 27.48
CA TYR A 104 6.57 -7.30 28.25
C TYR A 104 7.99 -7.76 27.87
N PRO A 105 8.36 -7.90 26.58
CA PRO A 105 9.72 -8.25 26.18
C PRO A 105 10.76 -7.16 26.53
N LEU A 106 10.33 -5.90 26.60
CA LEU A 106 11.19 -4.78 26.98
C LEU A 106 11.51 -4.80 28.48
N ILE A 107 10.50 -5.02 29.34
CA ILE A 107 10.73 -5.09 30.78
C ILE A 107 11.46 -6.35 31.22
N GLN A 108 11.36 -7.45 30.47
CA GLN A 108 12.15 -8.67 30.71
C GLN A 108 13.66 -8.42 30.64
N LYS A 109 14.09 -7.45 29.82
CA LYS A 109 15.50 -7.06 29.68
C LYS A 109 15.96 -6.06 30.73
N GLN A 110 15.04 -5.32 31.34
CA GLN A 110 15.35 -4.19 32.22
C GLN A 110 15.13 -4.50 33.70
N LYS A 111 14.16 -5.36 34.04
CA LYS A 111 13.73 -5.62 35.41
C LYS A 111 14.12 -7.04 35.85
N ALA A 112 14.22 -7.22 37.16
CA ALA A 112 14.43 -8.53 37.76
C ALA A 112 13.25 -9.48 37.47
N ILE A 113 13.53 -10.78 37.43
CA ILE A 113 12.58 -11.83 37.01
C ILE A 113 11.25 -11.76 37.77
N LYS A 114 11.31 -11.68 39.10
CA LYS A 114 10.10 -11.64 39.94
C LYS A 114 9.25 -10.39 39.70
N THR A 115 9.88 -9.28 39.30
CA THR A 115 9.20 -8.00 39.08
C THR A 115 8.39 -8.02 37.80
N TYR A 116 8.97 -8.41 36.66
CA TYR A 116 8.21 -8.45 35.41
C TYR A 116 7.14 -9.55 35.42
N GLN A 117 7.38 -10.67 36.10
CA GLN A 117 6.38 -11.74 36.24
C GLN A 117 5.17 -11.28 37.06
N ARG A 118 5.41 -10.48 38.12
CA ARG A 118 4.32 -9.88 38.89
C ARG A 118 3.54 -8.86 38.07
N GLU A 119 4.22 -8.02 37.27
CA GLU A 119 3.56 -7.07 36.37
C GLU A 119 2.68 -7.77 35.33
N GLU A 120 3.14 -8.87 34.72
CA GLU A 120 2.34 -9.66 33.79
C GLU A 120 1.13 -10.29 34.47
N SER A 121 1.30 -10.84 35.67
CA SER A 121 0.18 -11.43 36.41
C SER A 121 -0.87 -10.39 36.79
N LEU A 122 -0.45 -9.19 37.21
CA LEU A 122 -1.37 -8.09 37.50
C LEU A 122 -2.09 -7.62 36.23
N PHE A 123 -1.36 -7.50 35.12
CA PHE A 123 -1.92 -7.14 33.84
C PHE A 123 -2.98 -8.16 33.39
N ARG A 124 -2.64 -9.45 33.35
CA ARG A 124 -3.51 -10.53 32.91
C ARG A 124 -4.79 -10.64 33.73
N ILE A 125 -4.70 -10.52 35.05
CA ILE A 125 -5.85 -10.68 35.95
C ILE A 125 -6.77 -9.47 35.89
N TRP A 126 -6.20 -8.26 35.97
CA TRP A 126 -7.01 -7.05 36.24
C TRP A 126 -7.29 -6.22 35.00
N ILE A 127 -6.33 -6.13 34.08
CA ILE A 127 -6.39 -5.22 32.93
C ILE A 127 -6.87 -5.96 31.69
N ASP A 128 -6.26 -7.12 31.42
CA ASP A 128 -6.52 -7.90 30.20
C ASP A 128 -7.96 -8.42 30.16
N SER A 129 -8.45 -8.92 31.30
CA SER A 129 -9.83 -9.43 31.43
C SER A 129 -10.91 -8.36 31.23
N CYS A 130 -10.59 -7.06 31.39
CA CYS A 130 -11.57 -5.99 31.27
C CYS A 130 -11.45 -5.24 29.94
N ILE A 131 -10.23 -4.84 29.57
CA ILE A 131 -9.95 -3.95 28.44
C ILE A 131 -8.88 -4.49 27.49
N GLY A 132 -8.44 -5.74 27.67
CA GLY A 132 -7.37 -6.36 26.87
C GLY A 132 -7.66 -6.39 25.38
N ASP A 133 -8.89 -6.75 25.00
CA ASP A 133 -9.35 -6.82 23.60
C ASP A 133 -9.74 -5.46 23.01
N MET A 134 -9.79 -4.40 23.82
CA MET A 134 -10.15 -3.08 23.32
C MET A 134 -8.96 -2.40 22.64
N PRO A 135 -9.15 -1.80 21.45
CA PRO A 135 -8.14 -0.96 20.85
C PRO A 135 -7.91 0.30 21.67
N PHE A 136 -6.66 0.76 21.80
CA PHE A 136 -6.30 1.95 22.60
C PHE A 136 -7.19 3.17 22.34
N LYS A 137 -7.57 3.40 21.08
CA LYS A 137 -8.37 4.54 20.65
C LYS A 137 -9.83 4.50 21.13
N LYS A 138 -10.35 3.32 21.47
CA LYS A 138 -11.73 3.13 21.92
C LYS A 138 -11.88 3.16 23.44
N ILE A 139 -10.77 3.18 24.17
CA ILE A 139 -10.78 3.14 25.63
C ILE A 139 -11.24 4.49 26.15
N SER A 140 -12.36 4.47 26.85
CA SER A 140 -12.93 5.62 27.51
C SER A 140 -12.60 5.62 29.01
N LYS A 141 -12.89 6.73 29.67
CA LYS A 141 -12.74 6.83 31.13
C LYS A 141 -13.60 5.79 31.87
N ALA A 142 -14.80 5.49 31.35
CA ALA A 142 -15.70 4.51 31.95
C ALA A 142 -15.11 3.09 31.94
N ASP A 143 -14.38 2.73 30.88
CA ASP A 143 -13.73 1.42 30.76
C ASP A 143 -12.59 1.26 31.78
N ILE A 144 -11.86 2.35 32.04
CA ILE A 144 -10.82 2.41 33.08
C ILE A 144 -11.45 2.31 34.47
N ASP A 145 -12.55 3.03 34.71
CA ASP A 145 -13.27 2.98 35.99
C ASP A 145 -13.78 1.56 36.28
N GLY A 146 -14.22 0.81 35.25
CA GLY A 146 -14.64 -0.59 35.35
C GLY A 146 -13.57 -1.55 35.90
N ILE A 147 -12.28 -1.27 35.68
CA ILE A 147 -11.18 -2.06 36.26
C ILE A 147 -11.22 -1.97 37.78
N PHE A 148 -11.49 -0.80 38.34
CA PHE A 148 -11.51 -0.59 39.78
C PHE A 148 -12.73 -1.21 40.46
N TYR A 149 -13.88 -1.26 39.77
CA TYR A 149 -15.09 -1.87 40.31
C TYR A 149 -15.04 -3.40 40.33
N ASN A 150 -14.35 -4.05 39.37
CA ASN A 150 -14.15 -5.51 39.36
C ASN A 150 -13.16 -6.01 40.44
N VAL A 151 -12.57 -5.11 41.22
CA VAL A 151 -11.68 -5.42 42.35
C VAL A 151 -12.46 -5.59 43.67
N THR A 152 -13.75 -5.22 43.70
CA THR A 152 -14.62 -5.33 44.89
C THR A 152 -15.54 -6.55 44.78
#